data_AF-A0A7X7FIB8-F1
#
_entry.id   AF-A0A7X7FIB8-F1
#
_cell.length_a   1.000
_cell.length_b   1.000
_cell.length_c   1.000
_cell.angle_alpha   90.00
_cell.angle_beta   90.00
_cell.angle_gamma   90.00
#
_symmetry.space_group_name_H-M   'P 1'
#
loop_
_entity.id
_entity.type
_entity.pdbx_description
1 polymer ?
#
loop_
_entity_poly.entity_id
_entity_poly.type
_entity_poly.pdbx_seq_one_letter_code
_entity_poly.pdbx_strand_id
1 'polypeptide(L)'
;MKRIQAVQQFKLEEVKTGVAVIRVSTDILTPISDPAIESQLVQREAAGRVWFDIDAGRVLRQEMETDKRVIGFRGDASSIHYVNRFTERLAKREQNFFSAPDGAAVEKK
;
A
#
# COMPACT_ATOMS: atom_id res chain seq x y z
N MET A 1 -14.25 11.38 19.70
CA MET A 1 -13.50 10.52 18.76
C MET A 1 -13.30 9.16 19.39
N LYS A 2 -13.81 8.08 18.78
CA LYS A 2 -13.52 6.71 19.22
C LYS A 2 -12.11 6.36 18.74
N ARG A 3 -11.23 5.94 19.66
CA ARG A 3 -9.85 5.55 19.31
C ARG A 3 -9.89 4.10 18.84
N ILE A 4 -9.46 3.86 17.62
CA ILE A 4 -9.39 2.52 17.03
C ILE A 4 -7.94 2.05 17.14
N GLN A 5 -7.74 0.91 17.78
CA GLN A 5 -6.46 0.23 17.86
C GLN A 5 -6.33 -0.74 16.69
N ALA A 6 -5.21 -0.63 15.98
CA ALA A 6 -4.83 -1.52 14.90
C ALA A 6 -3.41 -2.02 15.19
N VAL A 7 -3.13 -3.27 14.83
CA VAL A 7 -1.78 -3.82 14.82
C VAL A 7 -1.40 -4.15 13.39
N GLN A 8 -0.21 -3.71 12.99
CA GLN A 8 0.37 -4.10 11.71
C GLN A 8 1.46 -5.14 11.98
N GLN A 9 1.33 -6.29 11.36
CA GLN A 9 2.27 -7.40 11.50
C GLN A 9 3.11 -7.52 10.23
N PHE A 10 4.40 -7.75 10.43
CA PHE A 10 5.36 -7.97 9.36
C PHE A 10 6.03 -9.32 9.59
N LYS A 11 5.95 -10.19 8.58
CA LYS A 11 6.61 -11.50 8.62
C LYS A 11 7.49 -11.65 7.40
N LEU A 12 8.79 -11.85 7.61
CA LEU A 12 9.70 -12.23 6.54
C LEU A 12 9.33 -13.64 6.05
N GLU A 13 8.97 -13.79 4.79
CA GLU A 13 8.63 -15.07 4.17
C GLU A 13 9.84 -15.72 3.52
N GLU A 14 10.60 -14.95 2.73
CA GLU A 14 11.81 -15.43 2.07
C GLU A 14 12.77 -14.29 1.73
N VAL A 15 14.04 -14.63 1.52
CA VAL A 15 15.04 -13.75 0.93
C VAL A 15 15.66 -14.45 -0.26
N LYS A 16 15.61 -13.83 -1.44
CA LYS A 16 16.22 -14.35 -2.68
C LYS A 16 17.01 -13.25 -3.37
N THR A 17 18.30 -13.49 -3.59
CA THR A 17 19.16 -12.60 -4.38
C THR A 17 19.09 -11.13 -3.93
N GLY A 18 19.17 -10.88 -2.63
CA GLY A 18 19.10 -9.52 -2.06
C GLY A 18 17.68 -8.94 -1.93
N VAL A 19 16.64 -9.66 -2.35
CA VAL A 19 15.24 -9.23 -2.21
C VAL A 19 14.53 -10.01 -1.10
N ALA A 20 14.05 -9.28 -0.08
CA ALA A 20 13.18 -9.80 0.97
C ALA A 20 11.71 -9.76 0.55
N VAL A 21 11.02 -10.89 0.66
CA VAL A 21 9.56 -10.97 0.55
C VAL A 21 8.98 -10.91 1.96
N ILE A 22 8.24 -9.86 2.24
CA ILE A 22 7.67 -9.59 3.56
C ILE A 22 6.15 -9.63 3.44
N ARG A 23 5.51 -10.51 4.21
CA ARG A 23 4.06 -10.48 4.39
C ARG A 23 3.69 -9.36 5.35
N VAL A 24 2.71 -8.56 4.95
CA VAL A 24 2.13 -7.50 5.77
C VAL A 24 0.67 -7.84 6.01
N SER A 25 0.21 -7.73 7.25
CA SER A 25 -1.22 -7.80 7.59
C SER A 25 -1.56 -6.75 8.62
N THR A 26 -2.76 -6.17 8.52
CA THR A 26 -3.25 -5.17 9.46
C THR A 26 -4.53 -5.67 10.09
N ASP A 27 -4.50 -5.87 11.41
CA ASP A 27 -5.63 -6.36 12.20
C ASP A 27 -6.19 -5.25 13.08
N ILE A 28 -7.52 -5.05 13.05
CA ILE A 28 -8.20 -4.13 13.96
C ILE A 28 -8.53 -4.85 15.26
N LEU A 29 -7.97 -4.37 16.37
CA LEU A 29 -8.17 -4.96 17.70
C LEU A 29 -9.41 -4.39 18.41
N THR A 30 -9.88 -3.22 17.98
CA THR A 30 -11.05 -2.58 18.58
C THR A 30 -12.34 -3.16 18.01
N PRO A 31 -13.26 -3.68 18.85
CA PRO A 31 -14.57 -4.13 18.39
C PRO A 31 -15.40 -2.94 17.87
N ILE A 32 -15.94 -3.11 16.66
CA ILE A 32 -16.69 -2.07 15.95
C ILE A 32 -18.13 -2.52 15.84
N SER A 33 -19.02 -1.67 16.35
CA SER A 33 -20.46 -1.90 16.39
C SER A 33 -21.21 -0.97 15.45
N ASP A 34 -20.49 0.01 14.86
CA ASP A 34 -21.04 0.98 13.92
C ASP A 34 -20.55 0.64 12.51
N PRO A 35 -21.44 0.19 11.62
CA PRO A 35 -21.08 -0.20 10.25
C PRO A 35 -20.49 0.94 9.41
N ALA A 36 -20.81 2.20 9.71
CA ALA A 36 -20.21 3.34 9.03
C ALA A 36 -18.71 3.45 9.34
N ILE A 37 -18.33 3.21 10.59
CA ILE A 37 -16.93 3.17 11.03
C ILE A 37 -16.23 1.93 10.46
N GLU A 38 -16.92 0.79 10.44
CA GLU A 38 -16.39 -0.47 9.88
C GLU A 38 -16.03 -0.33 8.39
N SER A 39 -16.89 0.32 7.60
CA SER A 39 -16.64 0.57 6.17
C SER A 39 -15.41 1.45 5.88
N GLN A 40 -15.07 2.38 6.78
CA GLN A 40 -13.88 3.22 6.64
C GLN A 40 -12.61 2.45 7.02
N LEU A 41 -12.72 1.52 7.96
CA LEU A 41 -11.59 0.75 8.47
C LEU A 41 -11.27 -0.48 7.64
N VAL A 42 -12.27 -1.05 6.97
CA VAL A 42 -12.05 -2.17 6.05
C VAL A 42 -11.00 -1.81 4.98
N GLN A 43 -10.94 -0.54 4.56
CA GLN A 43 -9.93 -0.05 3.61
C GLN A 43 -8.50 -0.07 4.19
N ARG A 44 -8.36 -0.04 5.52
CA ARG A 44 -7.08 -0.03 6.24
C ARG A 44 -6.62 -1.41 6.68
N GLU A 45 -7.50 -2.41 6.63
CA GLU A 45 -7.22 -3.82 6.94
C GLU A 45 -6.57 -4.58 5.78
N ALA A 46 -5.75 -3.91 4.99
CA ALA A 46 -5.10 -4.54 3.86
C ALA A 46 -4.05 -5.57 4.34
N ALA A 47 -4.02 -6.70 3.65
CA ALA A 47 -3.01 -7.73 3.80
C ALA A 47 -2.34 -7.98 2.46
N GLY A 48 -1.07 -8.36 2.47
CA GLY A 48 -0.32 -8.43 1.23
C GLY A 48 1.14 -8.79 1.37
N ARG A 49 1.88 -8.56 0.30
CA ARG A 49 3.32 -8.82 0.21
C ARG A 49 4.07 -7.60 -0.29
N VAL A 50 5.25 -7.40 0.28
CA VAL A 50 6.21 -6.36 -0.09
C VAL A 50 7.49 -7.06 -0.53
N TRP A 51 8.01 -6.67 -1.69
CA TRP A 51 9.33 -7.06 -2.16
C TRP A 51 10.29 -5.90 -1.89
N PHE A 52 11.22 -6.11 -0.98
CA PHE A 52 12.16 -5.10 -0.51
C PHE A 52 13.57 -5.45 -0.98
N ASP A 53 14.20 -4.52 -1.69
CA ASP A 53 15.61 -4.57 -2.06
C ASP A 53 16.44 -4.20 -0.83
N ILE A 54 17.11 -5.21 -0.25
CA ILE A 54 17.89 -5.05 0.98
C ILE A 54 19.11 -4.19 0.71
N ASP A 55 19.77 -4.39 -0.44
CA ASP A 55 21.02 -3.74 -0.78
C ASP A 55 20.82 -2.24 -1.08
N ALA A 56 19.77 -1.90 -1.82
CA ALA A 56 19.43 -0.52 -2.14
C ALA A 56 18.49 0.15 -1.11
N GLY A 57 18.02 -0.59 -0.09
CA GLY A 57 17.17 -0.09 0.98
C GLY A 57 15.80 0.45 0.52
N ARG A 58 15.17 -0.16 -0.49
CA ARG A 58 13.95 0.37 -1.13
C ARG A 58 12.92 -0.71 -1.47
N VAL A 59 11.65 -0.31 -1.57
CA VAL A 59 10.56 -1.18 -2.03
C VAL A 59 10.61 -1.30 -3.56
N LEU A 60 10.62 -2.53 -4.08
CA LEU A 60 10.54 -2.84 -5.51
C LEU A 60 9.10 -3.01 -5.98
N ARG A 61 8.28 -3.67 -5.16
CA ARG A 61 6.89 -3.98 -5.44
C ARG A 61 6.12 -4.11 -4.13
N GLN A 62 4.87 -3.69 -4.15
CA GLN A 62 3.93 -3.94 -3.08
C GLN A 62 2.61 -4.41 -3.69
N GLU A 63 2.05 -5.48 -3.13
CA GLU A 63 0.74 -6.01 -3.47
C GLU A 63 -0.09 -6.11 -2.21
N MET A 64 -1.18 -5.37 -2.18
CA MET A 64 -2.11 -5.34 -1.05
C MET A 64 -3.48 -5.75 -1.55
N GLU A 65 -4.12 -6.64 -0.82
CA GLU A 65 -5.48 -7.09 -1.09
C GLU A 65 -6.32 -6.93 0.17
N THR A 66 -7.58 -6.62 -0.05
CA THR A 66 -8.61 -6.60 0.99
C THR A 66 -9.79 -7.35 0.43
N ASP A 67 -10.23 -8.38 1.13
CA ASP A 67 -11.49 -9.08 0.85
C ASP A 67 -12.21 -9.24 2.18
N LYS A 68 -13.24 -8.42 2.40
CA LYS A 68 -14.04 -8.49 3.62
C LYS A 68 -15.51 -8.23 3.37
N ARG A 69 -16.33 -8.94 4.13
CA ARG A 69 -17.77 -8.80 4.16
C ARG A 69 -18.21 -8.22 5.51
N VAL A 70 -18.89 -7.09 5.46
CA VAL A 70 -19.53 -6.43 6.59
C VAL A 70 -21.03 -6.73 6.55
N ILE A 71 -21.60 -7.18 7.65
CA ILE A 71 -23.03 -7.50 7.78
C ILE A 71 -23.67 -6.45 8.72
N GLY A 72 -24.88 -5.99 8.43
CA GLY A 72 -25.64 -5.04 9.24
C GLY A 72 -25.59 -3.56 8.79
N PHE A 73 -25.06 -3.23 7.60
CA PHE A 73 -24.76 -1.82 7.22
C PHE A 73 -25.98 -0.87 7.20
N ARG A 74 -27.18 -1.37 6.92
CA ARG A 74 -28.45 -0.61 6.90
C ARG A 74 -29.60 -1.46 7.48
N GLY A 75 -29.36 -2.14 8.60
CA GLY A 75 -30.28 -3.09 9.23
C GLY A 75 -29.84 -4.54 9.09
N ASP A 76 -30.42 -5.43 9.90
CA ASP A 76 -29.99 -6.83 10.10
C ASP A 76 -29.87 -7.67 8.81
N ALA A 77 -30.48 -7.24 7.71
CA ALA A 77 -30.45 -7.92 6.41
C ALA A 77 -29.47 -7.31 5.37
N SER A 78 -28.71 -6.26 5.70
CA SER A 78 -27.84 -5.57 4.73
C SER A 78 -26.39 -6.04 4.84
N SER A 79 -25.72 -6.38 3.73
CA SER A 79 -24.29 -6.69 3.73
C SER A 79 -23.52 -5.91 2.68
N ILE A 80 -22.34 -5.42 3.04
CA ILE A 80 -21.36 -4.85 2.11
C ILE A 80 -20.23 -5.84 1.93
N HIS A 81 -19.88 -6.12 0.68
CA HIS A 81 -18.66 -6.84 0.33
C HIS A 81 -17.65 -5.83 -0.22
N TYR A 82 -16.54 -5.66 0.48
CA TYR A 82 -15.45 -4.77 0.07
C TYR A 82 -14.30 -5.61 -0.45
N VAL A 83 -14.02 -5.45 -1.74
CA VAL A 83 -12.89 -6.08 -2.41
C VAL A 83 -12.01 -4.97 -2.98
N ASN A 84 -10.73 -4.96 -2.59
CA ASN A 84 -9.73 -4.05 -3.11
C ASN A 84 -8.46 -4.81 -3.46
N ARG A 85 -7.82 -4.41 -4.56
CA ARG A 85 -6.49 -4.88 -4.95
C ARG A 85 -5.66 -3.67 -5.34
N PHE A 86 -4.57 -3.47 -4.62
CA PHE A 86 -3.60 -2.42 -4.85
C PHE A 86 -2.26 -3.05 -5.24
N THR A 87 -1.64 -2.55 -6.30
CA THR A 87 -0.32 -2.99 -6.73
C THR A 87 0.52 -1.78 -7.11
N GLU A 88 1.67 -1.65 -6.46
CA GLU A 88 2.68 -0.65 -6.77
C GLU A 88 3.97 -1.34 -7.19
N ARG A 89 4.70 -0.70 -8.11
CA ARG A 89 6.03 -1.13 -8.55
C ARG A 89 6.93 0.09 -8.69
N LEU A 90 8.20 -0.08 -8.37
CA LEU A 90 9.21 0.94 -8.59
C LEU A 90 9.26 1.27 -10.09
N ALA A 91 8.90 2.52 -10.44
CA ALA A 91 8.93 2.99 -11.81
C ALA A 91 10.37 2.98 -12.33
N LYS A 92 10.56 2.52 -13.58
CA LYS A 92 11.82 2.76 -14.28
C LYS A 92 11.94 4.26 -14.47
N ARG A 93 13.07 4.84 -14.07
CA ARG A 93 13.36 6.25 -14.32
C ARG A 93 13.39 6.46 -15.83
N GLU A 94 12.34 7.07 -16.39
CA GLU A 94 12.42 7.62 -17.74
C GLU A 94 13.43 8.75 -17.67
N GLN A 95 14.56 8.56 -18.34
CA GLN A 95 15.58 9.58 -18.49
C GLN A 95 15.05 10.64 -19.47
N ASN A 96 14.06 11.44 -19.05
CA ASN A 96 13.83 12.74 -19.67
C ASN A 96 14.93 13.67 -19.17
N PHE A 97 16.10 13.55 -19.79
CA PHE A 97 17.01 14.68 -19.86
C PHE A 97 16.28 15.75 -20.65
N PHE A 98 15.77 16.77 -19.96
CA PHE A 98 15.63 18.07 -20.60
C PHE A 98 17.04 18.47 -21.02
N SER A 99 17.39 18.17 -22.26
CA SER A 99 18.58 18.72 -22.91
C SER A 99 18.41 20.24 -22.89
N ALA A 100 19.22 20.91 -22.08
CA ALA A 100 19.40 22.34 -22.19
C ALA A 100 19.78 22.67 -23.64
N PRO A 101 19.32 23.80 -24.22
CA PRO A 101 19.73 24.17 -25.55
C PRO A 101 21.23 24.43 -25.54
N ASP A 102 21.96 23.69 -26.37
CA ASP A 102 23.36 23.94 -26.65
C ASP A 102 23.51 25.36 -27.22
N GLY A 103 24.42 26.14 -26.61
CA GLY A 103 25.08 27.26 -27.26
C GLY A 103 24.37 28.62 -27.20
N ALA A 104 24.61 29.37 -26.12
CA ALA A 104 24.72 30.82 -26.20
C ALA A 104 26.09 31.24 -25.65
N ALA A 105 27.15 30.82 -26.35
CA ALA A 105 28.47 31.41 -26.20
C ALA A 105 28.42 32.82 -26.81
N VAL A 106 28.50 33.81 -25.93
CA VAL A 106 29.26 35.06 -26.05
C VAL A 106 29.92 35.28 -27.43
N GLU A 107 29.46 36.29 -28.17
CA GLU A 107 30.35 37.04 -29.05
C GLU A 107 30.14 38.54 -28.78
N LYS A 108 31.18 39.16 -28.23
CA LYS A 108 31.33 40.61 -28.14
C LYS A 108 31.73 41.14 -29.52
N LYS A 109 31.04 42.15 -30.01
CA LYS A 109 31.64 43.19 -30.85
C LYS A 109 30.86 44.49 -30.69
#